data_AF-A0A518I5X5-F1
#
_entry.id   AF-A0A518I5X5-F1
#
_cell.length_a   1.000
_cell.length_b   1.000
_cell.length_c   1.000
_cell.angle_alpha   90.00
_cell.angle_beta   90.00
_cell.angle_gamma   90.00
#
_symmetry.space_group_name_H-M   'P 1'
#
loop_
_entity.id
_entity.type
_entity.pdbx_description
1 polymer ?
#
loop_
_entity_poly.entity_id
_entity_poly.type
_entity_poly.pdbx_seq_one_letter_code
_entity_poly.pdbx_strand_id
1 'polypeptide(L)' 'MKKSRYSQKYSQLLKALKEARIEAGLTQTTVGKKFGAHASFVSKCESGERRIDVIELASFCKIYNIPLADFLQRIEL' A
#
# COMPACT_ATOMS: atom_id res chain seq x y z
N MET A 1 6.87 -7.53 -22.18
CA MET A 1 5.43 -7.24 -22.40
C MET A 1 5.15 -5.80 -22.00
N LYS A 2 4.46 -5.01 -22.83
CA LYS A 2 4.02 -3.66 -22.45
C LYS A 2 3.04 -3.78 -21.27
N LYS A 3 3.42 -3.26 -20.11
CA LYS A 3 2.54 -3.11 -18.97
C LYS A 3 1.34 -2.26 -19.39
N SER A 4 0.11 -2.75 -19.18
CA SER A 4 -1.10 -1.98 -19.47
C SER A 4 -1.12 -0.68 -18.65
N ARG A 5 -1.83 0.36 -19.10
CA ARG A 5 -1.98 1.62 -18.33
C ARG A 5 -2.46 1.35 -16.89
N TYR A 6 -3.34 0.37 -16.71
CA TYR A 6 -3.79 -0.08 -15.40
C TYR A 6 -2.67 -0.64 -14.52
N SER A 7 -1.72 -1.38 -15.10
CA SER A 7 -0.57 -1.88 -14.34
C SER A 7 0.48 -0.81 -14.02
N GLN A 8 0.54 0.28 -14.79
CA GLN A 8 1.38 1.44 -14.45
C GLN A 8 0.82 2.22 -13.25
N LYS A 9 -0.47 2.57 -13.29
CA LYS A 9 -1.15 3.23 -12.15
C LYS A 9 -1.12 2.37 -10.89
N TYR A 10 -1.34 1.06 -11.02
CA TYR A 10 -1.24 0.16 -9.88
C TYR A 10 0.19 0.11 -9.31
N SER A 11 1.21 0.14 -10.16
CA SER A 11 2.61 0.22 -9.69
C SER A 11 2.90 1.51 -8.93
N GLN A 12 2.30 2.64 -9.32
CA GLN A 12 2.41 3.91 -8.59
C GLN A 12 1.74 3.81 -7.21
N LEU A 13 0.56 3.20 -7.14
CA LEU A 13 -0.13 2.94 -5.87
C LEU A 13 0.74 2.12 -4.92
N LEU A 14 1.34 1.02 -5.39
CA LEU A 14 2.20 0.18 -4.57
C LEU A 14 3.46 0.90 -4.09
N LYS A 15 4.05 1.74 -4.95
CA LYS A 15 5.21 2.56 -4.60
C LYS A 15 4.84 3.56 -3.48
N ALA A 16 3.76 4.30 -3.66
CA ALA A 16 3.27 5.26 -2.66
C ALA A 16 2.89 4.57 -1.34
N LEU A 17 2.33 3.36 -1.39
CA LEU A 17 2.00 2.58 -0.20
C LEU A 17 3.25 2.22 0.61
N LYS A 18 4.31 1.78 -0.07
CA LYS A 18 5.59 1.45 0.56
C LYS A 18 6.27 2.70 1.13
N GLU A 19 6.22 3.82 0.41
CA GLU A 19 6.75 5.11 0.86
C GLU A 19 6.02 5.59 2.11
N ALA A 20 4.69 5.59 2.10
CA ALA A 20 3.87 5.92 3.26
C ALA A 20 4.19 5.07 4.50
N ARG A 21 4.47 3.77 4.32
CA ARG A 21 4.91 2.91 5.42
C ARG A 21 6.25 3.36 6.00
N ILE A 22 7.20 3.69 5.13
CA ILE A 22 8.55 4.13 5.53
C ILE A 22 8.48 5.50 6.22
N GLU A 23 7.70 6.44 5.68
CA GLU A 23 7.43 7.75 6.29
C GLU A 23 6.81 7.61 7.70
N ALA A 24 5.91 6.64 7.88
CA ALA A 24 5.34 6.31 9.18
C ALA A 24 6.32 5.59 10.13
N GLY A 25 7.55 5.29 9.70
CA GLY A 25 8.57 4.61 10.49
C GLY A 25 8.23 3.14 10.81
N LEU A 26 7.37 2.50 10.03
CA LEU A 26 6.87 1.16 10.32
C LEU A 26 7.59 0.08 9.52
N THR A 27 7.93 -1.03 10.18
CA THR A 27 8.37 -2.25 9.47
C THR A 27 7.17 -3.01 8.91
N GLN A 28 7.37 -3.84 7.88
CA GLN A 28 6.32 -4.73 7.37
C GLN A 28 5.76 -5.65 8.46
N THR A 29 6.60 -6.09 9.40
CA THR A 29 6.17 -6.89 10.57
C THR A 29 5.25 -6.10 11.48
N THR A 30 5.57 -4.83 11.76
CA THR A 30 4.72 -3.97 12.59
C THR A 30 3.37 -3.73 11.92
N VAL A 31 3.36 -3.47 10.62
CA VAL A 31 2.12 -3.27 9.85
C VAL A 31 1.30 -4.55 9.81
N GLY A 32 1.92 -5.70 9.52
CA GLY A 32 1.24 -6.99 9.53
C GLY A 32 0.54 -7.23 10.87
N LYS A 33 1.23 -7.05 11.99
CA LYS A 33 0.63 -7.16 13.33
C LYS A 33 -0.58 -6.24 13.52
N LYS A 34 -0.46 -4.96 13.13
CA LYS A 34 -1.57 -3.99 13.20
C LYS A 34 -2.73 -4.34 12.28
N PHE A 35 -2.45 -5.01 11.16
CA PHE A 35 -3.44 -5.49 10.20
C PHE A 35 -4.09 -6.82 10.63
N GLY A 36 -3.57 -7.50 11.66
CA GLY A 36 -3.99 -8.86 12.02
C GLY A 36 -3.46 -9.94 11.05
N ALA A 37 -2.33 -9.68 10.40
CA ALA A 37 -1.72 -10.52 9.38
C ALA A 37 -0.20 -10.73 9.60
N HIS A 38 0.41 -11.60 8.81
CA HIS A 38 1.86 -11.79 8.80
C HIS A 38 2.57 -10.69 8.00
N ALA A 39 3.88 -10.49 8.23
CA ALA A 39 4.69 -9.55 7.45
C ALA A 39 4.69 -9.88 5.94
N SER A 40 4.55 -11.17 5.59
CA SER A 40 4.45 -11.64 4.21
C SER A 40 3.22 -11.09 3.49
N PHE A 41 2.10 -10.84 4.19
CA PHE A 41 0.93 -10.18 3.60
C PHE A 41 1.31 -8.78 3.09
N VAL A 42 1.97 -7.98 3.92
CA VAL A 42 2.41 -6.61 3.57
C VAL A 42 3.43 -6.65 2.44
N SER A 43 4.41 -7.57 2.51
CA SER A 43 5.41 -7.73 1.45
C SER A 43 4.79 -8.09 0.10
N LYS A 44 3.81 -9.00 0.07
CA LYS A 44 3.12 -9.42 -1.16
C LYS A 44 2.25 -8.31 -1.73
N CYS A 45 1.65 -7.49 -0.86
CA CYS A 45 0.93 -6.30 -1.27
C CYS A 45 1.90 -5.29 -1.92
N GLU A 46 2.99 -4.93 -1.24
CA GLU A 46 3.99 -3.96 -1.75
C GLU A 46 4.71 -4.41 -3.03
N SER A 47 4.89 -5.72 -3.23
CA SER A 47 5.47 -6.27 -4.47
C SER A 47 4.46 -6.41 -5.61
N GLY A 48 3.16 -6.36 -5.30
CA GLY A 48 2.08 -6.59 -6.25
C GLY A 48 1.81 -8.07 -6.56
N GLU A 49 2.44 -9.00 -5.85
CA GLU A 49 2.09 -10.43 -5.88
C GLU A 49 0.64 -10.64 -5.40
N ARG A 50 0.19 -9.81 -4.46
CA ARG A 50 -1.20 -9.76 -4.00
C ARG A 50 -1.82 -8.42 -4.33
N ARG A 51 -3.03 -8.45 -4.89
CA ARG A 51 -3.83 -7.23 -5.10
C ARG A 51 -4.36 -6.70 -3.78
N ILE A 52 -4.49 -5.38 -3.70
CA ILE A 52 -5.06 -4.66 -2.58
C ILE A 52 -6.43 -4.14 -3.02
N ASP A 53 -7.48 -4.40 -2.23
CA ASP A 53 -8.78 -3.76 -2.43
C ASP A 53 -8.89 -2.41 -1.70
N VAL A 54 -9.99 -1.69 -1.90
CA VAL A 54 -10.16 -0.34 -1.33
C VAL A 54 -10.30 -0.34 0.20
N ILE A 55 -10.84 -1.41 0.79
CA ILE A 55 -11.01 -1.53 2.25
C ILE A 55 -9.66 -1.83 2.92
N GLU A 56 -8.86 -2.68 2.28
CA GLU A 56 -7.48 -2.92 2.69
C GLU A 56 -6.63 -1.66 2.57
N LEU A 57 -6.77 -0.91 1.47
CA LEU A 57 -6.07 0.36 1.28
C LEU A 57 -6.43 1.37 2.38
N ALA A 58 -7.72 1.51 2.71
CA ALA A 58 -8.18 2.36 3.80
C ALA A 58 -7.57 1.95 5.15
N SER A 59 -7.44 0.64 5.39
CA SER A 59 -6.82 0.08 6.60
C SER A 59 -5.32 0.38 6.66
N PHE A 60 -4.59 0.26 5.55
CA PHE A 60 -3.19 0.69 5.47
C PHE A 60 -3.03 2.19 5.75
N CYS A 61 -3.85 3.04 5.11
CA CYS A 61 -3.86 4.48 5.34
C CYS A 61 -4.06 4.83 6.82
N LYS A 62 -5.01 4.17 7.49
CA LYS A 62 -5.24 4.32 8.93
C LYS A 62 -4.02 3.90 9.76
N ILE A 63 -3.36 2.79 9.42
CA ILE A 63 -2.15 2.33 10.12
C ILE A 63 -0.98 3.30 9.93
N TYR A 64 -0.89 3.94 8.76
CA TYR A 64 0.14 4.90 8.39
C TYR A 64 -0.17 6.33 8.86
N ASN A 65 -1.33 6.54 9.48
CA ASN A 65 -1.80 7.86 9.93
C ASN A 65 -1.92 8.89 8.79
N ILE A 66 -2.46 8.45 7.64
CA ILE A 66 -2.71 9.28 6.47
C ILE A 66 -4.19 9.15 6.10
N PRO A 67 -4.94 10.26 5.92
CA PRO A 67 -6.30 10.18 5.37
C PRO A 67 -6.30 9.52 3.99
N LEU A 68 -7.28 8.65 3.71
CA LEU A 68 -7.35 7.96 2.42
C LEU A 68 -7.41 8.94 1.24
N ALA A 69 -8.16 10.04 1.37
CA ALA A 69 -8.24 11.07 0.34
C ALA A 69 -6.87 11.68 0.02
N ASP A 70 -6.08 12.02 1.05
CA ASP A 70 -4.74 12.59 0.89
C ASP A 70 -3.78 11.58 0.25
N PHE A 71 -3.89 10.29 0.62
CA PHE A 71 -3.13 9.24 -0.02
C PHE A 71 -3.46 9.13 -1.52
N LEU A 72 -4.74 9.20 -1.90
CA LEU A 72 -5.16 9.12 -3.30
C LEU A 72 -4.66 10.31 -4.14
N GLN A 73 -4.54 11.50 -3.55
CA GLN A 73 -3.94 12.66 -4.22
C GLN A 73 -2.46 12.44 -4.58
N ARG A 74 -1.72 11.61 -3.82
CA ARG A 74 -0.30 11.31 -4.10
C ARG A 74 -0.10 10.46 -5.36
N ILE A 75 -1.13 9.74 -5.83
CA ILE A 75 -0.99 8.72 -6.87
C ILE A 75 -1.57 9.10 -8.23
N GLU A 76 -1.78 10.40 -8.51
CA GLU A 76 -2.24 10.95 -9.80
C GLU A 76 -3.30 10.06 -10.49
N LEU A 77 -4.34 9.70 -9.73
CA LEU A 77 -5.43 8.85 -10.25
C LEU A 77 -6.22 9.54 -11.36
#